data_AF-A0A931CT56-F1
#
_entry.id   AF-A0A931CT56-F1
#
_cell.length_a   1.000
_cell.length_b   1.000
_cell.length_c   1.000
_cell.angle_alpha   90.00
_cell.angle_beta   90.00
_cell.angle_gamma   90.00
#
_symmetry.space_group_name_H-M   'P 1'
#
loop_
_entity.id
_entity.type
_entity.pdbx_description
1 polymer ?
#
loop_
_entity_poly.entity_id
_entity_poly.type
_entity_poly.pdbx_seq_one_letter_code
_entity_poly.pdbx_strand_id
1 'polypeptide(L)'
;MYLAKVRKNRQTIYCLRESIQETSVHGFQEICSLGPKPGAWIDYPGGNAWHVCGELVRRITKQIRQFDSEELEDLFWPFVRSDIRQATAHFRERDKTSTYRRMTREEKEAVARSTHAFDKRRAHFLKFGNMDQGPLVNMP
;
A
#
# COMPACT_ATOMS: atom_id res chain seq x y z
N MET A 1 -3.14 -14.30 4.42
CA MET A 1 -1.93 -15.09 4.10
C MET A 1 -0.73 -14.57 4.91
N TYR A 2 0.31 -15.37 5.17
CA TYR A 2 1.51 -14.87 5.85
C TYR A 2 2.80 -15.60 5.46
N LEU A 3 3.94 -14.95 5.70
CA LEU A 3 5.28 -15.55 5.55
C LEU A 3 5.75 -16.19 6.86
N ALA A 4 5.94 -17.50 6.85
CA ALA A 4 6.54 -18.25 7.93
C ALA A 4 8.05 -18.35 7.75
N LYS A 5 8.80 -18.07 8.82
CA LYS A 5 10.25 -18.21 8.87
C LYS A 5 10.62 -19.51 9.58
N VAL A 6 11.19 -20.47 8.85
CA VAL A 6 11.58 -21.79 9.37
C VAL A 6 13.10 -21.90 9.37
N ARG A 7 13.70 -22.27 10.51
CA ARG A 7 15.13 -22.58 10.58
C ARG A 7 15.35 -24.06 10.27
N LYS A 8 16.13 -24.36 9.22
CA LYS A 8 16.53 -25.72 8.83
C LYS A 8 18.02 -25.73 8.52
N ASN A 9 18.79 -26.63 9.14
CA ASN A 9 20.23 -26.81 8.89
C ASN A 9 21.04 -25.49 8.89
N ARG A 10 20.87 -24.66 9.93
CA ARG A 10 21.49 -23.31 10.06
C ARG A 10 21.09 -22.28 9.00
N GLN A 11 20.21 -22.62 8.06
CA GLN A 11 19.67 -21.70 7.08
C GLN A 11 18.25 -21.30 7.45
N THR A 12 17.90 -20.04 7.18
CA THR A 12 16.51 -19.58 7.25
C THR A 12 15.84 -19.86 5.93
N ILE A 13 14.69 -20.54 5.96
CA ILE A 13 13.81 -20.77 4.81
C ILE A 13 12.50 -20.05 5.08
N TYR A 14 11.96 -19.41 4.04
CA TYR A 14 10.67 -18.77 4.06
C TYR A 14 9.64 -19.67 3.37
N CYS A 15 8.48 -19.85 4.00
CA CYS A 15 7.33 -20.55 3.44
C CYS A 15 6.13 -19.63 3.47
N LEU A 16 5.32 -19.67 2.41
CA LEU A 16 4.04 -18.97 2.35
C LEU A 16 2.96 -19.88 2.92
N ARG A 17 2.14 -19.35 3.85
CA ARG A 17 1.12 -20.10 4.55
C ARG A 17 -0.21 -19.37 4.58
N GLU A 18 -1.28 -20.15 4.60
CA GLU A 18 -2.64 -19.71 4.87
C GLU A 18 -3.04 -20.18 6.26
N SER A 19 -3.64 -19.30 7.06
CA SER A 19 -4.22 -19.69 8.35
C SER A 19 -5.57 -20.35 8.09
N ILE A 20 -5.77 -21.56 8.62
CA ILE A 20 -7.06 -22.24 8.55
C ILE A 20 -7.70 -22.16 9.93
N GLN A 21 -8.91 -21.61 9.97
CA GLN A 21 -9.79 -21.73 11.12
C GLN A 21 -10.81 -22.83 10.84
N GLU A 22 -10.63 -23.97 11.48
CA GLU A 22 -11.66 -25.00 11.60
C GLU A 22 -12.29 -24.91 12.98
N THR A 23 -13.57 -25.29 13.10
CA THR A 23 -14.50 -25.03 14.22
C THR A 23 -13.94 -25.29 15.63
N SER A 24 -12.87 -26.06 15.78
CA SER A 24 -12.21 -26.36 17.05
C SER A 24 -10.67 -26.36 17.02
N VAL A 25 -10.02 -26.09 15.87
CA VAL A 25 -8.56 -26.15 15.74
C VAL A 25 -8.04 -25.00 14.88
N HIS A 26 -7.02 -24.30 15.40
CA HIS A 26 -6.24 -23.33 14.64
C HIS A 26 -5.11 -24.07 13.92
N GLY A 27 -5.14 -24.05 12.59
CA GLY A 27 -4.16 -24.71 11.74
C GLY A 27 -3.51 -23.74 10.76
N PHE A 28 -2.59 -24.28 9.96
CA PHE A 28 -2.08 -23.61 8.79
C PHE A 28 -1.97 -24.61 7.64
N GLN A 29 -2.18 -24.11 6.42
CA GLN A 29 -1.82 -24.82 5.20
C GLN A 29 -0.58 -24.17 4.61
N GLU A 30 0.44 -24.97 4.34
CA GLU A 30 1.59 -24.51 3.58
C GLU A 30 1.23 -24.47 2.10
N ILE A 31 1.32 -23.28 1.51
CA ILE A 31 1.03 -23.04 0.10
C ILE A 31 2.27 -23.44 -0.69
N CYS A 32 3.37 -22.73 -0.47
CA CYS A 32 4.63 -22.97 -1.18
C CYS A 32 5.85 -22.63 -0.34
N SER A 33 6.98 -23.28 -0.67
CA SER A 33 8.29 -22.92 -0.12
C SER A 33 8.97 -21.90 -1.03
N LEU A 34 9.38 -20.75 -0.47
CA LEU A 34 10.05 -19.68 -1.20
C LEU A 34 11.58 -19.82 -1.15
N GLY A 35 12.09 -20.69 -0.29
CA GLY A 35 13.52 -20.86 -0.08
C GLY A 35 14.13 -19.78 0.83
N PRO A 36 15.46 -19.63 0.84
CA PRO A 36 16.17 -18.72 1.75
C PRO A 36 16.18 -17.25 1.29
N LYS A 37 15.85 -16.98 0.02
CA LYS A 37 15.91 -15.65 -0.59
C LYS A 37 14.59 -15.33 -1.30
N PRO A 38 13.54 -14.88 -0.58
CA PRO A 38 12.25 -14.54 -1.19
C PRO A 38 12.36 -13.48 -2.29
N GLY A 39 13.31 -12.54 -2.18
CA GLY A 39 13.56 -11.52 -3.20
C GLY A 39 13.97 -12.07 -4.58
N ALA A 40 14.33 -13.36 -4.70
CA ALA A 40 14.57 -14.01 -5.99
C ALA A 40 13.29 -14.22 -6.81
N TRP A 41 12.11 -14.10 -6.19
CA TRP A 41 10.82 -14.16 -6.86
C TRP A 41 10.26 -12.77 -7.20
N ILE A 42 11.10 -11.74 -7.25
CA ILE A 42 10.70 -10.38 -7.60
C ILE A 42 11.29 -10.03 -8.96
N ASP A 43 10.41 -9.68 -9.91
CA ASP A 43 10.77 -9.26 -11.25
C ASP A 43 10.80 -7.72 -11.33
N TYR A 44 11.83 -7.18 -12.00
CA TYR A 44 12.08 -5.74 -12.14
C TYR A 44 12.04 -5.33 -13.61
N PRO A 45 10.87 -4.95 -14.15
CA PRO A 45 10.72 -4.63 -15.57
C PRO A 45 11.40 -3.32 -16.00
N GLY A 46 11.76 -2.45 -15.04
CA GLY A 46 12.48 -1.21 -15.29
C GLY A 46 12.00 -0.04 -14.42
N GLY A 47 12.81 1.02 -14.34
CA GLY A 47 12.53 2.16 -13.47
C GLY A 47 12.39 1.75 -12.00
N ASN A 48 11.34 2.25 -11.34
CA ASN A 48 10.99 1.90 -9.95
C ASN A 48 9.87 0.85 -9.86
N ALA A 49 9.54 0.17 -10.97
CA ALA A 49 8.51 -0.84 -10.99
C ALA A 49 9.06 -2.21 -10.55
N TRP A 50 8.22 -2.99 -9.88
CA TRP A 50 8.50 -4.36 -9.48
C TRP A 50 7.19 -5.14 -9.38
N HIS A 51 7.25 -6.46 -9.51
CA HIS A 51 6.12 -7.35 -9.25
C HIS A 51 6.61 -8.71 -8.78
N VAL A 52 5.73 -9.48 -8.12
CA VAL A 52 6.04 -10.87 -7.76
C VAL A 52 5.98 -11.73 -9.04
N CYS A 53 6.96 -12.61 -9.20
CA CYS A 53 7.14 -13.44 -10.37
C CYS A 53 5.86 -14.19 -10.75
N GLY A 54 5.47 -14.09 -12.03
CA GLY A 54 4.21 -14.65 -12.53
C GLY A 54 4.09 -16.16 -12.30
N GLU A 55 5.20 -16.90 -12.34
CA GLU A 55 5.19 -18.34 -12.04
C GLU A 55 4.85 -18.62 -10.56
N LEU A 56 5.35 -17.80 -9.63
CA LEU A 56 4.98 -17.92 -8.22
C LEU A 56 3.50 -17.59 -8.01
N VAL A 57 3.01 -16.51 -8.61
CA VAL A 57 1.59 -16.13 -8.56
C VAL A 57 0.72 -17.27 -9.05
N ARG A 58 1.03 -17.85 -10.22
CA ARG A 58 0.29 -19.00 -10.78
C ARG A 58 0.26 -20.22 -9.86
N ARG A 59 1.34 -20.49 -9.11
CA ARG A 59 1.38 -21.59 -8.14
C ARG A 59 0.45 -21.33 -6.96
N ILE A 60 0.48 -20.10 -6.44
CA ILE A 60 -0.35 -19.69 -5.30
C ILE A 60 -1.84 -19.73 -5.68
N THR A 61 -2.23 -19.12 -6.80
CA THR A 61 -3.64 -19.05 -7.25
C THR A 61 -4.26 -20.43 -7.50
N LYS A 62 -3.45 -21.47 -7.78
CA LYS A 62 -3.93 -22.84 -7.91
C LYS A 62 -4.24 -23.54 -6.57
N GLN A 63 -3.64 -23.07 -5.48
CA GLN A 63 -3.71 -23.73 -4.17
C GLN A 63 -4.68 -23.03 -3.21
N ILE A 64 -4.77 -21.70 -3.29
CA ILE A 64 -5.63 -20.93 -2.39
C ILE A 64 -6.95 -20.56 -3.05
N ARG A 65 -8.02 -20.52 -2.25
CA ARG A 65 -9.37 -20.20 -2.74
C ARG A 65 -9.56 -18.70 -2.95
N GLN A 66 -8.99 -17.88 -2.08
CA GLN A 66 -9.07 -16.43 -2.12
C GLN A 66 -7.66 -15.87 -2.29
N PHE A 67 -7.39 -15.29 -3.45
CA PHE A 67 -6.11 -14.68 -3.78
C PHE A 67 -6.24 -13.17 -3.79
N ASP A 68 -5.38 -12.50 -3.01
CA ASP A 68 -5.21 -11.06 -2.99
C ASP A 68 -3.78 -10.71 -3.42
N SER A 69 -3.66 -10.02 -4.55
CA SER A 69 -2.37 -9.59 -5.08
C SER A 69 -1.71 -8.51 -4.23
N GLU A 70 -2.49 -7.61 -3.63
CA GLU A 70 -1.95 -6.52 -2.80
C GLU A 70 -1.39 -7.10 -1.49
N GLU A 71 -2.10 -8.05 -0.87
CA GLU A 71 -1.61 -8.77 0.31
C GLU A 71 -0.28 -9.49 -0.01
N LEU A 72 -0.19 -10.15 -1.16
CA LEU A 72 1.04 -10.83 -1.59
C LEU A 72 2.18 -9.83 -1.76
N GLU A 73 1.96 -8.71 -2.45
CA GLU A 73 2.98 -7.68 -2.62
C GLU A 73 3.47 -7.13 -1.27
N ASP A 74 2.55 -6.88 -0.33
CA ASP A 74 2.90 -6.38 0.99
C ASP A 74 3.78 -7.36 1.78
N LEU A 75 3.56 -8.67 1.62
CA LEU A 75 4.45 -9.70 2.19
C LEU A 75 5.84 -9.69 1.55
N PHE A 76 5.96 -9.35 0.26
CA PHE A 76 7.22 -9.29 -0.47
C PHE A 76 7.97 -7.96 -0.32
N TRP A 77 7.29 -6.90 0.10
CA TRP A 77 7.85 -5.56 0.27
C TRP A 77 9.18 -5.48 1.04
N PRO A 78 9.40 -6.24 2.15
CA PRO A 78 10.68 -6.22 2.85
C PRO A 78 11.87 -6.72 2.01
N PHE A 79 11.61 -7.49 0.95
CA PHE A 79 12.62 -8.10 0.07
C PHE A 79 12.84 -7.36 -1.24
N VAL A 80 12.04 -6.32 -1.52
CA VAL A 80 12.24 -5.42 -2.66
C VAL A 80 13.57 -4.71 -2.52
N ARG A 81 14.26 -4.47 -3.64
CA ARG A 81 15.52 -3.72 -3.67
C ARG A 81 15.38 -2.37 -2.94
N SER A 82 16.41 -2.01 -2.19
CA SER A 82 16.37 -0.87 -1.28
C SER A 82 16.17 0.48 -1.99
N ASP A 83 16.74 0.65 -3.18
CA ASP A 83 16.61 1.86 -4.00
C ASP A 83 15.16 2.07 -4.45
N ILE A 84 14.52 1.02 -4.97
CA ILE A 84 13.12 1.04 -5.38
C ILE A 84 12.21 1.24 -4.16
N ARG A 85 12.51 0.57 -3.05
CA ARG A 85 11.75 0.72 -1.80
C ARG A 85 11.78 2.16 -1.32
N GLN A 86 12.95 2.81 -1.31
CA GLN A 86 13.09 4.22 -0.94
C GLN A 86 12.32 5.14 -1.89
N ALA A 87 12.43 4.91 -3.20
CA ALA A 87 11.74 5.73 -4.20
C ALA A 87 10.20 5.60 -4.15
N THR A 88 9.67 4.45 -3.72
CA THR A 88 8.23 4.15 -3.76
C THR A 88 7.54 4.13 -2.39
N ALA A 89 8.30 4.18 -1.28
CA ALA A 89 7.76 4.13 0.09
C ALA A 89 6.68 5.17 0.36
N HIS A 90 6.91 6.44 -0.04
CA HIS A 90 5.97 7.54 0.19
C HIS A 90 4.61 7.35 -0.51
N PHE A 91 4.53 6.53 -1.55
CA PHE A 91 3.27 6.22 -2.22
C PHE A 91 2.53 5.12 -1.45
N ARG A 92 3.21 4.04 -1.06
CA ARG A 92 2.60 2.94 -0.28
C ARG A 92 2.18 3.35 1.13
N GLU A 93 2.90 4.27 1.77
CA GLU A 93 2.55 4.78 3.11
C GLU A 93 1.32 5.70 3.07
N ARG A 94 1.12 6.45 1.98
CA ARG A 94 -0.01 7.37 1.85
C ARG A 94 -1.36 6.65 1.95
N ASP A 95 -1.46 5.47 1.36
CA ASP A 95 -2.69 4.66 1.42
C ASP A 95 -2.95 4.12 2.83
N LYS A 96 -1.89 3.83 3.60
CA LYS A 96 -1.99 3.29 4.97
C LYS A 96 -2.18 4.36 6.04
N THR A 97 -1.70 5.58 5.80
CA THR A 97 -1.67 6.69 6.78
C THR A 97 -2.55 7.87 6.41
N SER A 98 -3.37 7.75 5.36
CA SER A 98 -4.38 8.76 5.04
C SER A 98 -5.39 8.87 6.19
N THR A 99 -5.03 9.71 7.15
CA THR A 99 -5.89 10.24 8.21
C THR A 99 -6.80 11.32 7.66
N TYR A 100 -6.97 11.39 6.33
CA TYR A 100 -7.89 12.32 5.69
C TYR A 100 -9.31 12.01 6.16
N ARG A 101 -9.72 12.76 7.19
CA ARG A 101 -11.09 12.81 7.65
C ARG A 101 -11.76 13.97 6.94
N ARG A 102 -12.89 13.70 6.30
CA ARG A 102 -13.75 14.79 5.80
C ARG A 102 -14.11 15.69 6.98
N MET A 103 -13.79 16.98 6.86
CA MET A 103 -14.17 17.97 7.86
C MET A 103 -15.70 18.05 7.98
N THR A 104 -16.20 18.21 9.20
CA THR A 104 -17.62 18.49 9.46
C THR A 104 -17.99 19.87 8.90
N ARG A 105 -19.30 20.13 8.78
CA ARG A 105 -19.78 21.43 8.29
C ARG A 105 -19.29 22.59 9.17
N GLU A 106 -19.31 22.41 10.49
CA GLU A 106 -18.87 23.42 11.46
C GLU A 106 -17.37 23.69 11.36
N GLU A 107 -16.56 22.65 11.18
CA GLU A 107 -15.10 22.77 10.98
C GLU A 107 -14.80 23.55 9.68
N LYS A 108 -15.55 23.29 8.60
CA LYS A 108 -15.42 24.04 7.33
C LYS A 108 -15.79 25.50 7.50
N GLU A 109 -16.88 25.80 8.20
CA GLU A 109 -17.33 27.17 8.47
C GLU A 109 -16.34 27.91 9.39
N ALA A 110 -15.73 27.23 10.36
CA ALA A 110 -14.67 27.79 11.20
C ALA A 110 -13.43 28.17 10.39
N VAL A 111 -12.95 27.28 9.50
CA VAL A 111 -11.82 27.57 8.60
C VAL A 111 -12.17 28.69 7.62
N ALA A 112 -13.37 28.70 7.05
CA ALA A 112 -13.79 29.76 6.12
C ALA A 112 -13.84 31.15 6.79
N ARG A 113 -14.13 31.20 8.09
CA ARG A 113 -14.12 32.44 8.91
C ARG A 113 -12.71 32.89 9.28
N SER A 114 -11.79 31.95 9.57
CA SER A 114 -10.41 32.28 9.94
C SER A 114 -9.48 32.50 8.74
N THR A 115 -9.88 32.05 7.55
CA THR A 115 -9.07 32.19 6.33
C THR A 115 -9.13 33.61 5.80
N HIS A 116 -7.95 34.24 5.69
CA HIS A 116 -7.81 35.59 5.17
C HIS A 116 -8.22 35.69 3.69
N ALA A 117 -8.74 36.85 3.28
CA ALA A 117 -9.18 37.09 1.90
C ALA A 117 -8.10 36.83 0.85
N PHE A 118 -6.83 37.10 1.19
CA PHE A 118 -5.68 36.78 0.34
C PHE A 118 -5.54 35.28 0.09
N ASP A 119 -5.68 34.45 1.12
CA ASP A 119 -5.55 33.00 0.98
C ASP A 119 -6.69 32.38 0.18
N LYS A 120 -7.92 32.92 0.30
CA LYS A 120 -9.05 32.53 -0.56
C LYS A 120 -8.75 32.79 -2.03
N ARG A 121 -8.23 33.98 -2.34
CA ARG A 121 -7.81 34.36 -3.69
C ARG A 121 -6.67 33.51 -4.23
N ARG A 122 -5.69 33.22 -3.39
CA ARG A 122 -4.55 32.35 -3.74
C ARG A 122 -5.02 30.92 -4.01
N ALA A 123 -5.91 30.37 -3.17
CA ALA A 123 -6.49 29.05 -3.38
C ALA A 123 -7.32 28.98 -4.67
N HIS A 124 -8.13 30.01 -4.95
CA HIS A 124 -8.89 30.13 -6.19
C HIS A 124 -7.97 30.15 -7.43
N PHE A 125 -6.90 30.96 -7.38
CA PHE A 125 -5.90 31.01 -8.45
C PHE A 125 -5.21 29.67 -8.65
N LEU A 126 -4.76 29.01 -7.58
CA LEU A 126 -4.10 27.69 -7.69
C LEU A 126 -5.03 26.61 -8.23
N LYS A 127 -6.33 26.71 -7.97
CA LYS A 127 -7.33 25.73 -8.41
C LYS A 127 -7.79 25.94 -9.86
N PHE A 128 -7.96 27.19 -10.29
CA PHE A 128 -8.59 27.52 -11.57
C PHE A 128 -7.68 28.28 -12.55
N GLY A 129 -6.50 28.72 -12.12
CA GLY A 129 -5.55 29.48 -12.95
C GLY A 129 -6.00 30.90 -13.32
N ASN A 130 -7.16 31.36 -12.83
CA ASN A 130 -7.76 32.62 -13.22
C ASN A 130 -7.55 33.73 -12.18
N MET A 131 -7.24 34.93 -12.69
CA MET A 131 -7.00 36.16 -11.93
C MET A 131 -8.27 36.97 -11.67
N ASP A 132 -9.32 36.78 -12.46
CA ASP A 132 -10.65 37.31 -12.15
C ASP A 132 -11.40 36.31 -11.27
N GLN A 133 -11.62 36.70 -10.02
CA GLN A 133 -12.06 35.79 -8.97
C GLN A 133 -13.46 36.16 -8.45
N GLY A 134 -14.03 37.30 -8.88
CA GLY A 134 -15.34 37.75 -8.43
C GLY A 134 -15.44 37.99 -6.90
N PRO A 135 -16.67 38.02 -6.34
CA PRO A 135 -16.88 38.29 -4.92
C PRO A 135 -16.33 37.19 -4.00
N LEU A 136 -15.52 37.57 -3.01
CA LEU A 136 -14.88 36.66 -2.03
C LEU A 136 -15.87 35.82 -1.21
N VAL A 137 -17.11 36.29 -1.04
CA VAL A 137 -18.14 35.63 -0.21
C VAL A 137 -18.52 34.26 -0.77
N ASN A 138 -18.36 34.05 -2.08
CA ASN A 138 -18.71 32.81 -2.77
C ASN A 138 -17.49 32.00 -3.22
N MET A 139 -16.27 32.40 -2.82
CA MET A 139 -15.07 31.63 -3.14
C MET A 139 -14.99 30.38 -2.26
N PRO A 140 -14.62 29.22 -2.86
CA PRO A 140 -14.49 27.95 -2.14
C PRO A 140 -13.34 27.96 -1.13
#